data_AF-A0A800EWT2-F1
#
_entry.id   AF-A0A800EWT2-F1
#
_cell.length_a   1.000
_cell.length_b   1.000
_cell.length_c   1.000
_cell.angle_alpha   90.00
_cell.angle_beta   90.00
_cell.angle_gamma   90.00
#
_symmetry.space_group_name_H-M   'P 1'
#
loop_
_entity.id
_entity.type
_entity.pdbx_description
1 polymer ?
#
loop_
_entity_poly.entity_id
_entity_poly.type
_entity_poly.pdbx_seq_one_letter_code
_entity_poly.pdbx_strand_id
1 'polypeptide(L)'
;MDPTLSFTENVIQRLVWITAALFVVTLVACGHGESDVTSSFPVEITSQRAAVGEQLYVANCATCHGVVGETPTLLGAPSHAEGGHTWHSADRHLFEWILDGPPFA
;
A
#
# COMPACT_ATOMS: atom_id res chain seq x y z
N MET A 1 -38.86 -30.33 38.31
CA MET A 1 -37.98 -29.75 37.27
C MET A 1 -38.49 -28.35 37.01
N ASP A 2 -37.66 -27.33 37.17
CA ASP A 2 -38.09 -25.92 37.06
C ASP A 2 -38.02 -25.45 35.59
N PRO A 3 -39.17 -25.21 34.94
CA PRO A 3 -39.20 -24.79 33.52
C PRO A 3 -38.62 -23.39 33.29
N THR A 4 -38.45 -22.58 34.34
CA THR A 4 -37.91 -21.22 34.22
C THR A 4 -36.39 -21.24 33.99
N LEU A 5 -35.67 -22.19 34.58
CA LEU A 5 -34.20 -22.34 34.41
C LEU A 5 -33.84 -22.72 32.97
N SER A 6 -34.58 -23.66 32.36
CA SER A 6 -34.39 -24.07 30.96
C SER A 6 -34.66 -22.94 29.97
N PHE A 7 -35.66 -22.10 30.25
CA PHE A 7 -35.96 -20.95 29.41
C PHE A 7 -34.83 -19.91 29.46
N THR A 8 -34.31 -19.60 30.65
CA THR A 8 -33.19 -18.67 30.81
C THR A 8 -31.89 -19.16 30.17
N GLU A 9 -31.57 -20.45 30.27
CA GLU A 9 -30.37 -21.03 29.64
C GLU A 9 -30.43 -20.95 28.11
N ASN A 10 -31.60 -21.22 27.52
CA ASN A 10 -31.80 -21.11 26.07
C ASN A 10 -31.68 -19.67 25.57
N VAL A 11 -32.14 -18.69 26.34
CA VAL A 11 -32.03 -17.27 26.00
C VAL A 11 -30.58 -16.80 26.09
N ILE A 12 -29.86 -17.16 27.17
CA ILE A 12 -28.44 -16.80 27.35
C ILE A 12 -27.59 -17.41 26.23
N GLN A 13 -27.81 -18.69 25.91
CA GLN A 13 -27.05 -19.38 24.86
C GLN A 13 -27.25 -18.73 23.48
N ARG A 14 -28.49 -18.33 23.14
CA ARG A 14 -28.78 -17.62 21.89
C ARG A 14 -28.10 -16.25 21.83
N LEU A 15 -28.11 -15.50 22.93
CA LEU A 15 -27.45 -14.19 23.01
C LEU A 15 -25.93 -14.33 22.84
N VAL A 16 -25.30 -15.33 23.47
CA VAL A 16 -23.87 -15.61 23.29
C VAL A 16 -23.55 -15.89 21.83
N TRP A 17 -24.29 -16.77 21.16
CA TRP A 17 -24.05 -17.07 19.75
C TRP A 17 -24.29 -15.88 18.82
N ILE A 18 -25.30 -15.04 19.10
CA ILE A 18 -25.56 -13.81 18.33
C ILE A 18 -24.39 -12.83 18.49
N THR A 19 -23.93 -12.60 19.72
CA THR A 19 -22.79 -11.69 19.96
C THR A 19 -21.50 -12.19 19.33
N ALA A 20 -21.21 -13.49 19.41
CA ALA A 20 -20.05 -14.10 18.77
C ALA A 20 -20.13 -13.96 17.24
N ALA A 21 -21.29 -14.22 16.63
CA ALA A 21 -21.49 -14.05 15.19
C ALA A 21 -21.31 -12.60 14.74
N LEU A 22 -21.88 -11.63 15.49
CA LEU A 22 -21.72 -10.21 15.19
C LEU A 22 -20.27 -9.74 15.30
N PHE A 23 -19.54 -10.23 16.32
CA PHE A 23 -18.13 -9.91 16.49
C PHE A 23 -17.28 -10.45 15.32
N VAL A 24 -17.51 -11.70 14.91
CA VAL A 24 -16.83 -12.31 13.74
C VAL A 24 -17.14 -11.54 12.46
N VAL A 25 -18.40 -11.17 12.21
CA VAL A 25 -18.78 -10.37 11.03
C VAL A 25 -18.08 -9.02 11.04
N THR A 26 -17.99 -8.37 12.20
CA THR A 26 -17.29 -7.07 12.34
C THR A 26 -15.81 -7.22 12.06
N LEU A 27 -15.15 -8.25 12.60
CA LEU A 27 -13.73 -8.53 12.32
C LEU A 27 -13.47 -8.79 10.84
N VAL A 28 -14.35 -9.55 10.17
CA VAL A 28 -14.20 -9.86 8.73
C VAL A 28 -14.44 -8.61 7.87
N ALA A 29 -15.40 -7.76 8.24
CA ALA A 29 -15.67 -6.51 7.54
C ALA A 29 -14.52 -5.50 7.69
N CYS A 30 -13.88 -5.46 8.84
CA CYS A 30 -12.73 -4.59 9.09
C CYS A 30 -11.39 -5.19 8.66
N GLY A 31 -11.30 -6.52 8.50
CA GLY A 31 -10.05 -7.24 8.22
C GLY A 31 -9.71 -7.45 6.74
N HIS A 32 -10.57 -7.07 5.79
CA HIS A 32 -10.34 -7.30 4.35
C HIS A 32 -9.40 -6.28 3.66
N GLY A 33 -8.42 -5.76 4.39
CA GLY A 33 -7.45 -4.76 3.92
C GLY A 33 -6.08 -5.34 3.55
N GLU A 34 -5.98 -6.58 3.06
CA GLU A 34 -4.71 -7.13 2.59
C GLU A 34 -4.40 -6.54 1.21
N SER A 35 -3.78 -5.35 1.20
CA SER A 35 -3.01 -4.93 0.03
C SER A 35 -1.79 -5.83 0.01
N ASP A 36 -1.66 -6.70 -1.00
CA ASP A 36 -0.44 -7.46 -1.23
C ASP A 36 0.70 -6.47 -1.55
N VAL A 37 1.40 -6.02 -0.51
CA VAL A 37 2.60 -5.17 -0.62
C VAL A 37 3.83 -6.05 -0.84
N THR A 38 3.69 -7.16 -1.56
CA THR A 38 4.80 -8.00 -2.01
C THR A 38 4.90 -7.87 -3.53
N SER A 39 5.29 -6.69 -4.01
CA SER A 39 5.61 -6.53 -5.42
C SER A 39 6.75 -7.49 -5.80
N SER A 40 6.46 -8.48 -6.62
CA SER A 40 7.47 -9.36 -7.20
C SER A 40 8.33 -8.57 -8.18
N PHE A 41 9.64 -8.79 -8.15
CA PHE A 41 10.60 -8.14 -9.07
C PHE A 41 11.07 -9.13 -10.14
N PRO A 42 11.29 -8.69 -11.39
CA PRO A 42 11.12 -7.33 -11.90
C PRO A 42 9.64 -6.93 -12.00
N VAL A 43 9.36 -5.63 -11.81
CA VAL A 43 8.00 -5.12 -11.92
C VAL A 43 7.61 -5.09 -13.39
N GLU A 44 6.48 -5.71 -13.73
CA GLU A 44 5.94 -5.60 -15.08
C GLU A 44 5.53 -4.15 -15.37
N ILE A 45 6.13 -3.53 -16.38
CA ILE A 45 5.81 -2.16 -16.81
C ILE A 45 4.69 -2.21 -17.84
N THR A 46 3.46 -2.08 -17.38
CA THR A 46 2.28 -1.93 -18.24
C THR A 46 1.98 -0.45 -18.51
N SER A 47 1.28 -0.15 -19.60
CA SER A 47 0.85 1.22 -19.90
C SER A 47 0.00 1.84 -18.79
N GLN A 48 -0.84 1.03 -18.14
CA GLN A 48 -1.65 1.47 -17.01
C GLN A 48 -0.78 1.85 -15.80
N ARG A 49 0.22 1.02 -15.47
CA ARG A 49 1.16 1.31 -14.37
C ARG A 49 1.99 2.55 -14.67
N ALA A 50 2.45 2.71 -15.91
CA ALA A 50 3.17 3.90 -16.35
C ALA A 50 2.31 5.18 -16.21
N ALA A 51 1.05 5.13 -16.65
CA ALA A 51 0.13 6.28 -16.55
C ALA A 51 -0.21 6.65 -15.09
N VAL A 52 -0.28 5.68 -14.18
CA VAL A 52 -0.43 5.93 -12.74
C VAL A 52 0.86 6.50 -12.16
N GLY A 53 2.01 5.94 -12.53
CA GLY A 53 3.33 6.43 -12.11
C GLY A 53 3.59 7.87 -12.53
N GLU A 54 3.18 8.26 -13.73
CA GLU A 54 3.28 9.64 -14.23
C GLU A 54 2.48 10.62 -13.35
N GLN A 55 1.23 10.29 -13.02
CA GLN A 55 0.40 11.12 -12.13
C GLN A 55 1.05 11.29 -10.75
N LEU A 56 1.58 10.21 -10.18
CA LEU A 56 2.28 10.24 -8.90
C LEU A 56 3.56 11.08 -8.98
N TYR A 57 4.32 10.95 -10.07
CA TYR A 57 5.55 11.70 -10.29
C TYR A 57 5.29 13.20 -10.36
N VAL A 58 4.29 13.63 -11.14
CA VAL A 58 3.91 15.04 -11.25
C VAL A 58 3.47 15.59 -9.90
N ALA A 59 2.70 14.81 -9.13
CA ALA A 59 2.18 15.26 -7.84
C ALA A 59 3.24 15.36 -6.74
N ASN A 60 4.28 14.52 -6.77
CA ASN A 60 5.19 14.35 -5.62
C ASN A 60 6.67 14.57 -5.92
N CYS A 61 7.13 14.28 -7.14
CA CYS A 61 8.55 14.21 -7.49
C CYS A 61 9.00 15.41 -8.33
N ALA A 62 8.13 15.88 -9.24
CA ALA A 62 8.48 16.90 -10.23
C ALA A 62 8.89 18.25 -9.61
N THR A 63 8.39 18.56 -8.41
CA THR A 63 8.79 19.78 -7.68
C THR A 63 10.28 19.84 -7.34
N CYS A 64 10.96 18.69 -7.25
CA CYS A 64 12.39 18.60 -6.95
C CYS A 64 13.18 18.10 -8.16
N HIS A 65 12.71 17.05 -8.82
CA HIS A 65 13.40 16.38 -9.93
C HIS A 65 13.11 17.00 -11.31
N GLY A 66 12.20 17.97 -11.40
CA GLY A 66 11.78 18.55 -12.67
C GLY A 66 10.87 17.62 -13.48
N VAL A 67 10.63 17.96 -14.73
CA VAL A 67 9.91 17.09 -15.67
C VAL A 67 10.82 15.93 -16.08
N VAL A 68 10.25 14.73 -16.25
CA VAL A 68 11.00 13.56 -16.73
C VAL A 68 11.66 13.88 -18.07
N GLY A 69 12.96 13.60 -18.19
CA GLY A 69 13.74 13.91 -19.41
C GLY A 69 14.41 15.28 -19.41
N GLU A 70 14.11 16.15 -18.44
CA GLU A 70 14.74 17.47 -18.30
C GLU A 70 15.80 17.46 -17.20
N THR A 71 16.72 18.44 -17.21
CA THR A 71 17.65 18.65 -16.10
C THR A 71 16.97 19.49 -15.01
N PRO A 72 16.83 18.98 -13.78
CA PRO A 72 16.20 19.68 -12.67
C PRO A 72 16.89 20.99 -12.36
N THR A 73 16.10 21.99 -11.98
CA THR A 73 16.56 23.34 -11.65
C THR A 73 17.00 23.48 -10.18
N LEU A 74 16.70 22.49 -9.34
CA LEU A 74 17.02 22.49 -7.90
C LEU A 74 18.40 21.86 -7.63
N LEU A 75 19.28 22.56 -6.91
CA LEU A 75 20.55 22.00 -6.44
C LEU A 75 20.28 20.88 -5.42
N GLY A 76 20.39 19.61 -5.84
CA GLY A 76 20.45 18.46 -4.92
C GLY A 76 19.75 17.19 -5.40
N ALA A 77 18.68 17.32 -6.19
CA ALA A 77 17.97 16.16 -6.74
C ALA A 77 18.53 15.78 -8.12
N PRO A 78 19.01 14.54 -8.34
CA PRO A 78 19.48 14.10 -9.66
C PRO A 78 18.36 14.14 -10.72
N SER A 79 18.74 14.39 -11.98
CA SER A 79 17.79 14.27 -13.09
C SER A 79 17.34 12.84 -13.30
N HIS A 80 16.08 12.67 -13.71
CA HIS A 80 15.57 11.43 -14.29
C HIS A 80 15.64 11.45 -15.83
N ALA A 81 16.50 12.30 -16.40
CA ALA A 81 16.83 12.28 -17.82
C ALA A 81 17.76 11.11 -18.15
N GLU A 82 17.99 10.83 -19.43
CA GLU A 82 18.81 9.71 -19.91
C GLU A 82 20.22 9.70 -19.32
N GLY A 83 20.81 10.87 -19.05
CA GLY A 83 22.12 11.01 -18.39
C GLY A 83 22.11 10.87 -16.87
N GLY A 84 20.96 10.56 -16.25
CA GLY A 84 20.79 10.47 -14.80
C GLY A 84 21.26 9.14 -14.19
N HIS A 85 21.33 9.09 -12.86
CA HIS A 85 21.76 7.90 -12.12
C HIS A 85 20.70 6.77 -12.10
N THR A 86 19.44 7.08 -12.43
CA THR A 86 18.31 6.14 -12.34
C THR A 86 18.46 4.92 -13.25
N TRP A 87 18.97 5.10 -14.47
CA TRP A 87 19.07 4.02 -15.46
C TRP A 87 20.19 3.00 -15.17
N HIS A 88 21.08 3.31 -14.22
CA HIS A 88 22.20 2.45 -13.84
C HIS A 88 21.88 1.57 -12.62
N SER A 89 20.64 1.56 -12.14
CA SER A 89 20.21 0.85 -10.93
C SER A 89 19.15 -0.19 -11.26
N ALA A 90 19.16 -1.33 -10.56
CA ALA A 90 18.10 -2.32 -10.68
C ALA A 90 16.79 -1.80 -10.08
N ASP A 91 15.64 -2.20 -10.64
CA ASP A 91 14.29 -1.78 -10.20
C ASP A 91 14.11 -1.90 -8.68
N ARG A 92 14.62 -2.98 -8.08
CA ARG A 92 14.56 -3.19 -6.62
C ARG A 92 15.16 -2.02 -5.85
N HIS A 93 16.36 -1.58 -6.22
CA HIS A 93 17.02 -0.47 -5.54
C HIS A 93 16.27 0.84 -5.75
N LEU A 94 15.68 1.06 -6.92
CA LEU A 94 14.85 2.23 -7.18
C LEU A 94 13.61 2.26 -6.28
N PHE A 95 12.92 1.13 -6.12
CA PHE A 95 11.78 1.00 -5.21
C PHE A 95 12.19 1.22 -3.75
N GLU A 96 13.28 0.60 -3.30
CA GLU A 96 13.82 0.78 -1.95
C GLU A 96 14.16 2.27 -1.71
N TRP A 97 14.82 2.96 -2.63
CA TRP A 97 15.17 4.37 -2.43
C TRP A 97 13.97 5.32 -2.47
N ILE A 98 12.92 5.01 -3.24
CA ILE A 98 11.69 5.81 -3.27
C ILE A 98 10.94 5.68 -1.93
N LEU A 99 10.93 4.49 -1.33
CA LEU A 99 10.18 4.21 -0.12
C LEU A 99 10.96 4.53 1.16
N ASP A 100 12.23 4.17 1.21
CA ASP A 100 13.08 4.22 2.40
C ASP A 100 14.15 5.34 2.34
N GLY A 101 14.32 5.96 1.18
CA GLY A 101 15.38 6.94 0.92
C GLY A 101 16.70 6.32 0.42
N PRO A 102 17.55 7.08 -0.27
CA PRO A 102 18.85 6.58 -0.70
C PRO A 102 19.79 6.44 0.53
N PRO A 103 20.74 5.49 0.51
CA PRO A 103 21.55 5.10 1.68
C PRO A 103 22.49 6.20 2.25
N PHE A 104 22.44 7.42 1.72
CA PHE A 104 23.28 8.55 2.12
C PHE A 104 22.54 9.91 2.10
N ALA A 105 21.21 9.92 2.14
CA ALA A 105 20.43 11.16 2.34
C ALA A 105 20.55 11.68 3.78
#